data_AF-A0A1W9LFX3-F1
#
_entry.id   AF-A0A1W9LFX3-F1
#
_cell.length_a   1.000
_cell.length_b   1.000
_cell.length_c   1.000
_cell.angle_alpha   90.00
_cell.angle_beta   90.00
_cell.angle_gamma   90.00
#
_symmetry.space_group_name_H-M   'P 1'
#
loop_
_entity.id
_entity.type
_entity.pdbx_description
1 polymer ?
#
loop_
_entity_poly.entity_id
_entity_poly.type
_entity_poly.pdbx_seq_one_letter_code
_entity_poly.pdbx_strand_id
1 'polypeptide(L)'
;MSMKNAWARTMAVIAVAALAGCEWEGTDQSESTSQRYNWVRFDGTYRAAANGYLVSGFGDVLQITAETIGTAVAGVSSYNGVFDNDNVVPGTVQINAGVFALTDNGAGALAGGGKTGTIIYKTGAWSINLLGEWPPGGTPIVATYRHGDASSPGGGGEPIYTMTVQQAGNSLTLIDNNGGTYSGLISTISSSGGQTIEYPDTTTSMPANGDTMTASFEVEGRSSSGVSVKIVGNLTGTATVTAATATTPSTIRLANRTIRGTWIEANGATGEVLGTAP
;
A
#
# COMPACT_ATOMS: atom_id res chain seq x y z
N MET A 1 -38.87 -38.70 -7.60
CA MET A 1 -38.12 -38.08 -8.72
C MET A 1 -38.97 -36.94 -9.25
N SER A 2 -38.71 -35.71 -8.79
CA SER A 2 -39.46 -34.51 -9.18
C SER A 2 -38.47 -33.36 -9.24
N MET A 3 -38.28 -32.85 -10.46
CA MET A 3 -37.38 -31.75 -10.79
C MET A 3 -37.97 -30.43 -10.30
N LYS A 4 -37.15 -29.59 -9.65
CA LYS A 4 -37.43 -28.17 -9.46
C LYS A 4 -36.22 -27.34 -9.88
N ASN A 5 -36.30 -26.93 -11.14
CA ASN A 5 -36.08 -25.60 -11.72
C ASN A 5 -34.74 -24.86 -11.51
N ALA A 6 -34.13 -24.67 -12.69
CA ALA A 6 -33.04 -23.80 -13.04
C ALA A 6 -33.39 -22.30 -13.00
N TRP A 7 -32.35 -21.50 -12.74
CA TRP A 7 -32.00 -20.22 -13.35
C TRP A 7 -32.91 -18.99 -13.16
N ALA A 8 -32.35 -17.97 -12.50
CA ALA A 8 -32.53 -16.58 -12.89
C ALA A 8 -31.24 -15.80 -12.60
N ARG A 9 -30.54 -15.41 -13.68
CA ARG A 9 -29.50 -14.38 -13.68
C ARG A 9 -30.19 -13.02 -13.63
N THR A 10 -29.75 -12.13 -12.75
CA THR A 10 -30.05 -10.69 -12.89
C THR A 10 -28.76 -9.92 -12.65
N MET A 11 -28.17 -9.44 -13.74
CA MET A 11 -27.23 -8.33 -13.71
C MET A 11 -27.99 -7.06 -13.34
N ALA A 12 -27.47 -6.31 -12.37
CA ALA A 12 -27.83 -4.91 -12.18
C ALA A 12 -26.54 -4.07 -12.23
N VAL A 13 -26.41 -3.40 -13.37
CA VAL A 13 -25.58 -2.27 -13.76
C VAL A 13 -24.88 -1.53 -12.61
N ILE A 14 -23.54 -1.47 -12.69
CA ILE A 14 -22.71 -0.48 -12.02
C ILE A 14 -23.03 0.89 -12.62
N ALA A 15 -23.62 1.78 -11.83
CA ALA A 15 -23.72 3.20 -12.17
C ALA A 15 -22.53 3.92 -11.53
N VAL A 16 -21.55 4.29 -12.36
CA VAL A 16 -20.49 5.24 -12.00
C VAL A 16 -20.77 6.55 -12.73
N ALA A 17 -20.61 7.63 -11.95
CA ALA A 17 -20.55 9.04 -12.33
C ALA A 17 -21.87 9.72 -12.75
N ALA A 18 -22.37 10.63 -11.92
CA ALA A 18 -21.87 12.00 -11.81
C ALA A 18 -22.72 12.79 -10.78
N LEU A 19 -22.22 13.96 -10.38
CA LEU A 19 -22.69 14.94 -9.37
C LEU A 19 -21.87 14.83 -8.07
N ALA A 20 -20.65 15.37 -8.04
CA ALA A 20 -20.36 16.80 -7.80
C ALA A 20 -21.00 17.30 -6.50
N GLY A 21 -20.17 17.47 -5.47
CA GLY A 21 -20.53 18.24 -4.28
C GLY A 21 -21.01 17.45 -3.06
N CYS A 22 -20.50 16.24 -2.81
CA CYS A 22 -20.39 15.79 -1.43
C CYS A 22 -19.27 16.61 -0.77
N GLU A 23 -19.63 17.84 -0.44
CA GLU A 23 -18.99 18.67 0.56
C GLU A 23 -18.82 17.81 1.82
N TRP A 24 -17.62 17.28 2.04
CA TRP A 24 -17.19 16.77 3.35
C TRP A 24 -16.81 17.97 4.23
N GLU A 25 -17.64 19.03 4.25
CA GLU A 25 -17.52 20.01 5.34
C GLU A 25 -17.97 19.29 6.59
N GLY A 26 -17.01 19.14 7.51
CA GLY A 26 -17.18 18.47 8.77
C GLY A 26 -18.47 18.93 9.43
N THR A 27 -19.46 18.05 9.41
CA THR A 27 -20.54 18.16 10.38
C THR A 27 -19.86 18.04 11.72
N ASP A 28 -20.10 19.02 12.59
CA ASP A 28 -19.75 19.00 14.01
C ASP A 28 -20.42 17.76 14.63
N GLN A 29 -19.84 16.59 14.41
CA GLN A 29 -20.11 15.45 15.24
C GLN A 29 -19.44 15.79 16.56
N SER A 30 -20.28 16.04 17.56
CA SER A 30 -19.94 15.72 18.92
C SER A 30 -19.67 14.20 19.01
N GLU A 31 -18.61 13.72 18.36
CA GLU A 31 -18.09 12.38 18.59
C GLU A 31 -17.73 12.38 20.06
N SER A 32 -18.51 11.64 20.85
CA SER A 32 -18.28 11.55 22.28
C SER A 32 -16.90 10.93 22.46
N THR A 33 -15.88 11.76 22.71
CA THR A 33 -14.55 11.30 23.10
C THR A 33 -14.75 10.41 24.32
N SER A 34 -14.56 9.11 24.13
CA SER A 34 -14.79 8.10 25.14
C SER A 34 -13.46 7.74 25.78
N GLN A 35 -13.48 7.41 27.07
CA GLN A 35 -12.30 6.86 27.74
C GLN A 35 -12.01 5.40 27.35
N ARG A 36 -12.79 4.81 26.44
CA ARG A 36 -12.50 3.52 25.80
C ARG A 36 -11.07 3.50 25.29
N TYR A 37 -10.41 2.34 25.38
CA TYR A 37 -9.07 2.13 24.83
C TYR A 37 -7.92 2.92 25.47
N ASN A 38 -8.14 3.73 26.51
CA ASN A 38 -7.06 4.42 27.24
C ASN A 38 -5.99 3.49 27.84
N TRP A 39 -6.29 2.20 27.93
CA TRP A 39 -5.43 1.17 28.50
C TRP A 39 -4.32 0.69 27.55
N VAL A 40 -4.38 1.04 26.27
CA VAL A 40 -3.37 0.75 25.25
C VAL A 40 -3.15 1.98 24.38
N ARG A 41 -1.89 2.24 24.03
CA ARG A 41 -1.51 3.45 23.28
C ARG A 41 -0.71 3.13 22.04
N PHE A 42 -1.15 3.66 20.92
CA PHE A 42 -0.44 3.63 19.64
C PHE A 42 0.35 4.93 19.37
N ASP A 43 0.39 5.86 20.34
CA ASP A 43 1.05 7.18 20.27
C ASP A 43 2.51 7.16 19.78
N GLY A 44 2.82 7.74 18.62
CA GLY A 44 4.21 7.83 18.15
C GLY A 44 4.36 8.34 16.73
N THR A 45 5.61 8.58 16.32
CA THR A 45 5.92 8.94 14.93
C THR A 45 6.21 7.70 14.11
N TYR A 46 5.30 7.38 13.20
CA TYR A 46 5.43 6.32 12.21
C TYR A 46 6.19 6.85 11.00
N ARG A 47 7.09 6.03 10.47
CA ARG A 47 7.94 6.36 9.33
C ARG A 47 7.85 5.25 8.28
N ALA A 48 8.03 5.61 7.02
CA ALA A 48 8.14 4.62 5.96
C ALA A 48 9.29 3.63 6.22
N ALA A 49 9.13 2.40 5.78
CA ALA A 49 10.25 1.46 5.74
C ALA A 49 11.27 1.92 4.68
N ALA A 50 12.54 2.06 5.06
CA ALA A 50 13.69 2.27 4.17
C ALA A 50 13.51 3.36 3.08
N ASN A 51 13.70 4.64 3.43
CA ASN A 51 13.76 5.79 2.51
C ASN A 51 12.58 5.96 1.52
N GLY A 52 11.46 5.26 1.73
CA GLY A 52 10.24 5.38 0.93
C GLY A 52 9.27 6.44 1.45
N TYR A 53 8.10 6.53 0.80
CA TYR A 53 6.98 7.32 1.30
C TYR A 53 6.16 6.50 2.29
N LEU A 54 5.67 7.17 3.33
CA LEU A 54 4.69 6.59 4.25
C LEU A 54 3.33 6.50 3.55
N VAL A 55 3.00 7.52 2.75
CA VAL A 55 1.83 7.51 1.86
C VAL A 55 2.34 7.43 0.43
N SER A 56 2.24 6.25 -0.17
CA SER A 56 2.57 6.02 -1.59
C SER A 56 1.30 5.91 -2.40
N GLY A 57 1.30 6.33 -3.66
CA GLY A 57 0.13 6.14 -4.51
C GLY A 57 -0.17 4.64 -4.60
N PHE A 58 -1.43 4.27 -4.80
CA PHE A 58 -1.66 3.04 -5.53
C PHE A 58 -1.19 3.37 -6.94
N GLY A 59 0.10 3.19 -7.21
CA GLY A 59 0.64 3.46 -8.53
C GLY A 59 -0.24 2.73 -9.52
N ASP A 60 -0.85 3.46 -10.46
CA ASP A 60 -1.59 2.83 -11.54
C ASP A 60 -0.60 1.91 -12.23
N VAL A 61 -0.76 0.61 -11.99
CA VAL A 61 0.11 -0.37 -12.62
C VAL A 61 -0.42 -0.55 -14.03
N LEU A 62 0.04 0.30 -14.93
CA LEU A 62 -0.29 0.27 -16.34
C LEU A 62 0.43 -0.89 -17.02
N GLN A 63 -0.30 -1.59 -17.87
CA GLN A 63 0.26 -2.64 -18.71
C GLN A 63 0.60 -2.05 -20.08
N ILE A 64 1.89 -2.08 -20.42
CA ILE A 64 2.40 -1.77 -21.75
C ILE A 64 2.45 -3.07 -22.54
N THR A 65 1.84 -3.09 -23.72
CA THR A 65 1.81 -4.27 -24.58
C THR A 65 2.45 -3.93 -25.93
N ALA A 66 3.44 -4.73 -26.33
CA ALA A 66 4.13 -4.63 -27.62
C ALA A 66 4.80 -3.27 -27.90
N GLU A 67 5.43 -2.66 -26.91
CA GLU A 67 6.31 -1.51 -27.12
C GLU A 67 7.48 -1.92 -28.03
N THR A 68 7.76 -1.16 -29.08
CA THR A 68 8.93 -1.40 -29.93
C THR A 68 10.15 -0.75 -29.32
N ILE A 69 11.02 -1.57 -28.72
CA ILE A 69 12.20 -1.13 -27.96
C ILE A 69 13.49 -1.15 -28.80
N GLY A 70 13.41 -1.62 -30.03
CA GLY A 70 14.54 -1.66 -30.97
C GLY A 70 14.21 -2.41 -32.25
N THR A 71 15.21 -2.47 -33.14
CA THR A 71 15.12 -3.19 -34.41
C THR A 71 16.34 -4.08 -34.56
N ALA A 72 16.13 -5.36 -34.87
CA ALA A 72 17.20 -6.33 -35.06
C ALA A 72 18.07 -5.96 -36.27
N VAL A 73 19.38 -6.12 -36.11
CA VAL A 73 20.36 -5.95 -37.19
C VAL A 73 20.91 -7.31 -37.56
N ALA A 74 21.01 -7.60 -38.86
CA ALA A 74 21.51 -8.88 -39.33
C ALA A 74 22.94 -9.13 -38.81
N GLY A 75 23.17 -10.31 -38.22
CA GLY A 75 24.46 -10.68 -37.63
C GLY A 75 24.71 -10.14 -36.21
N VAL A 76 23.77 -9.40 -35.62
CA VAL A 76 23.88 -8.86 -34.25
C VAL A 76 23.05 -9.71 -33.28
N SER A 77 23.68 -10.16 -32.19
CA SER A 77 23.05 -11.04 -31.19
C SER A 77 22.91 -10.39 -29.81
N SER A 78 23.38 -9.16 -29.62
CA SER A 78 23.28 -8.44 -28.35
C SER A 78 22.59 -7.10 -28.56
N TYR A 79 21.61 -6.81 -27.70
CA TYR A 79 20.80 -5.60 -27.77
C TYR A 79 20.65 -5.02 -26.36
N ASN A 80 20.56 -3.69 -26.27
CA ASN A 80 20.30 -2.98 -25.04
C ASN A 80 19.50 -1.71 -25.34
N GLY A 81 18.91 -1.15 -24.30
CA GLY A 81 18.12 0.06 -24.40
C GLY A 81 17.50 0.44 -23.07
N VAL A 82 16.55 1.34 -23.14
CA VAL A 82 15.69 1.76 -22.03
C VAL A 82 14.27 1.72 -22.55
N PHE A 83 13.32 1.26 -21.73
CA PHE A 83 11.90 1.38 -22.07
C PHE A 83 11.45 2.84 -22.04
N ASP A 84 10.37 3.14 -22.75
CA ASP A 84 9.76 4.47 -22.73
C ASP A 84 9.20 4.84 -21.34
N ASN A 85 8.93 3.84 -20.50
CA ASN A 85 8.46 4.03 -19.13
C ASN A 85 9.44 3.43 -18.10
N ASP A 86 9.74 4.21 -17.06
CA ASP A 86 10.53 3.78 -15.91
C ASP A 86 9.66 3.06 -14.86
N ASN A 87 10.21 2.78 -13.68
CA ASN A 87 9.47 2.11 -12.58
C ASN A 87 8.75 0.82 -13.02
N VAL A 88 9.47 -0.03 -13.74
CA VAL A 88 8.98 -1.32 -14.23
C VAL A 88 8.72 -2.25 -13.05
N VAL A 89 7.55 -2.91 -13.04
CA VAL A 89 7.18 -3.86 -11.99
C VAL A 89 7.99 -5.16 -12.13
N PRO A 90 8.73 -5.59 -11.10
CA PRO A 90 9.49 -6.84 -11.15
C PRO A 90 8.65 -8.06 -11.50
N GLY A 91 9.17 -8.92 -12.36
CA GLY A 91 8.57 -10.18 -12.79
C GLY A 91 7.56 -10.03 -13.92
N THR A 92 7.41 -8.84 -14.49
CA THR A 92 6.38 -8.56 -15.50
C THR A 92 6.93 -8.41 -16.92
N VAL A 93 8.25 -8.26 -17.08
CA VAL A 93 8.86 -8.01 -18.39
C VAL A 93 8.91 -9.29 -19.23
N GLN A 94 8.47 -9.16 -20.48
CA GLN A 94 8.74 -10.11 -21.54
C GLN A 94 9.28 -9.34 -22.75
N ILE A 95 10.43 -9.75 -23.27
CA ILE A 95 11.02 -9.19 -24.50
C ILE A 95 11.00 -10.26 -25.59
N ASN A 96 10.46 -9.91 -26.75
CA ASN A 96 10.47 -10.74 -27.94
C ASN A 96 11.34 -10.11 -29.03
N ALA A 97 12.32 -10.87 -29.54
CA ALA A 97 13.15 -10.51 -30.68
C ALA A 97 12.97 -11.58 -31.76
N GLY A 98 12.01 -11.37 -32.67
CA GLY A 98 11.61 -12.40 -33.64
C GLY A 98 11.04 -13.65 -32.95
N VAL A 99 11.72 -14.78 -33.08
CA VAL A 99 11.31 -16.06 -32.45
C VAL A 99 11.84 -16.24 -31.02
N PHE A 100 12.74 -15.36 -30.56
CA PHE A 100 13.31 -15.46 -29.23
C PHE A 100 12.46 -14.68 -28.23
N ALA A 101 12.04 -15.36 -27.16
CA ALA A 101 11.31 -14.77 -26.05
C ALA A 101 12.13 -14.89 -24.78
N LEU A 102 12.32 -13.78 -24.07
CA LEU A 102 12.95 -13.73 -22.75
C LEU A 102 11.93 -13.21 -21.74
N THR A 103 11.84 -13.90 -20.62
CA THR A 103 10.93 -13.56 -19.52
C THR A 103 11.73 -13.18 -18.28
N ASP A 104 11.23 -12.19 -17.57
CA ASP A 104 11.77 -11.72 -16.30
C ASP A 104 11.51 -12.69 -15.14
N ASN A 105 12.49 -12.81 -14.27
CA ASN A 105 12.41 -13.63 -13.06
C ASN A 105 12.05 -12.82 -11.80
N GLY A 106 11.89 -11.49 -11.91
CA GLY A 106 11.62 -10.60 -10.77
C GLY A 106 12.84 -10.23 -9.94
N ALA A 107 14.04 -10.66 -10.34
CA ALA A 107 15.30 -10.40 -9.67
C ALA A 107 16.33 -9.71 -10.60
N GLY A 108 15.86 -9.06 -11.67
CA GLY A 108 16.68 -8.28 -12.60
C GLY A 108 17.30 -9.11 -13.73
N ALA A 109 16.96 -10.40 -13.85
CA ALA A 109 17.46 -11.26 -14.93
C ALA A 109 16.33 -11.67 -15.89
N LEU A 110 16.64 -11.65 -17.18
CA LEU A 110 15.77 -12.11 -18.26
C LEU A 110 16.30 -13.44 -18.81
N ALA A 111 15.44 -14.43 -19.02
CA ALA A 111 15.84 -15.73 -19.57
C ALA A 111 14.73 -16.36 -20.43
N GLY A 112 15.11 -17.17 -21.40
CA GLY A 112 14.18 -17.95 -22.22
C GLY A 112 14.85 -18.52 -23.47
N GLY A 113 14.52 -19.76 -23.86
CA GLY A 113 15.11 -20.40 -25.05
C GLY A 113 16.64 -20.49 -25.05
N GLY A 114 17.26 -20.60 -23.86
CA GLY A 114 18.71 -20.57 -23.68
C GLY A 114 19.35 -19.18 -23.83
N LYS A 115 18.56 -18.11 -23.97
CA LYS A 115 19.02 -16.72 -24.07
C LYS A 115 19.05 -16.07 -22.69
N THR A 116 19.80 -14.98 -22.57
CA THR A 116 20.03 -14.28 -21.29
C THR A 116 19.85 -12.78 -21.45
N GLY A 117 19.60 -12.07 -20.35
CA GLY A 117 19.48 -10.63 -20.32
C GLY A 117 19.32 -10.09 -18.92
N THR A 118 19.20 -8.77 -18.81
CA THR A 118 19.04 -8.05 -17.54
C THR A 118 18.02 -6.93 -17.67
N ILE A 119 17.41 -6.53 -16.55
CA ILE A 119 16.53 -5.37 -16.42
C ILE A 119 16.85 -4.63 -15.12
N ILE A 120 16.93 -3.30 -15.19
CA ILE A 120 16.99 -2.40 -14.04
C ILE A 120 15.61 -1.77 -13.89
N TYR A 121 14.80 -2.29 -12.97
CA TYR A 121 13.39 -1.92 -12.80
C TYR A 121 13.17 -0.42 -12.63
N LYS A 122 14.02 0.22 -11.83
CA LYS A 122 13.88 1.65 -11.52
C LYS A 122 14.02 2.53 -12.77
N THR A 123 14.91 2.18 -13.69
CA THR A 123 15.22 3.02 -14.85
C THR A 123 14.62 2.48 -16.15
N GLY A 124 14.06 1.27 -16.15
CA GLY A 124 13.66 0.58 -17.37
C GLY A 124 14.82 0.16 -18.27
N ALA A 125 16.07 0.24 -17.79
CA ALA A 125 17.24 -0.09 -18.61
C ALA A 125 17.39 -1.61 -18.75
N TRP A 126 17.50 -2.10 -19.97
CA TRP A 126 17.50 -3.53 -20.28
C TRP A 126 18.67 -3.93 -21.19
N SER A 127 19.01 -5.21 -21.14
CA SER A 127 19.92 -5.84 -22.10
C SER A 127 19.49 -7.28 -22.38
N ILE A 128 19.71 -7.77 -23.60
CA ILE A 128 19.54 -9.17 -23.99
C ILE A 128 20.72 -9.65 -24.82
N ASN A 129 21.06 -10.93 -24.67
CA ASN A 129 22.08 -11.64 -25.42
C ASN A 129 21.49 -12.95 -25.95
N LEU A 130 21.42 -13.04 -27.28
CA LEU A 130 20.89 -14.16 -28.05
C LEU A 130 21.94 -15.27 -28.30
N LEU A 131 23.14 -15.13 -27.72
CA LEU A 131 24.23 -16.11 -27.70
C LEU A 131 24.67 -16.56 -29.10
N GLY A 132 24.91 -15.60 -29.98
CA GLY A 132 25.39 -15.87 -31.34
C GLY A 132 24.30 -16.26 -32.34
N GLU A 133 23.03 -16.30 -31.93
CA GLU A 133 21.89 -16.35 -32.84
C GLU A 133 21.35 -14.93 -33.07
N TRP A 134 20.65 -14.70 -34.19
CA TRP A 134 20.07 -13.40 -34.49
C TRP A 134 18.78 -13.54 -35.31
N PRO A 135 17.78 -12.68 -35.08
CA PRO A 135 16.62 -12.56 -35.96
C PRO A 135 17.02 -12.02 -37.33
N PRO A 136 16.17 -12.16 -38.36
CA PRO A 136 16.33 -11.44 -39.61
C PRO A 136 16.48 -9.92 -39.36
N GLY A 137 17.35 -9.25 -40.12
CA GLY A 137 17.50 -7.80 -40.01
C GLY A 137 16.18 -7.08 -40.31
N GLY A 138 15.87 -6.03 -39.55
CA GLY A 138 14.61 -5.30 -39.62
C GLY A 138 13.49 -5.87 -38.74
N THR A 139 13.68 -7.03 -38.11
CA THR A 139 12.70 -7.58 -37.16
C THR A 139 12.55 -6.65 -35.94
N PRO A 140 11.34 -6.21 -35.58
CA PRO A 140 11.15 -5.40 -34.38
C PRO A 140 11.46 -6.22 -33.12
N ILE A 141 12.11 -5.58 -32.17
CA ILE A 141 12.27 -6.08 -30.80
C ILE A 141 11.18 -5.41 -29.98
N VAL A 142 10.32 -6.22 -29.36
CA VAL A 142 9.15 -5.71 -28.65
C VAL A 142 9.14 -6.14 -27.20
N ALA A 143 8.70 -5.27 -26.30
CA ALA A 143 8.46 -5.58 -24.89
C ALA A 143 6.98 -5.53 -24.53
N THR A 144 6.59 -6.40 -23.60
CA THR A 144 5.37 -6.29 -22.81
C THR A 144 5.80 -6.28 -21.35
N TYR A 145 5.30 -5.32 -20.58
CA TYR A 145 5.63 -5.18 -19.17
C TYR A 145 4.56 -4.38 -18.45
N ARG A 146 4.65 -4.34 -17.13
CA ARG A 146 3.87 -3.41 -16.32
C ARG A 146 4.80 -2.38 -15.74
N HIS A 147 4.38 -1.13 -15.70
CA HIS A 147 5.06 -0.08 -14.96
C HIS A 147 4.08 0.58 -14.01
N GLY A 148 4.58 1.13 -12.93
CA GLY A 148 3.74 1.83 -11.98
C GLY A 148 4.61 2.47 -10.92
N ASP A 149 4.20 3.67 -10.50
CA ASP A 149 4.93 4.40 -9.49
C ASP A 149 4.65 3.80 -8.12
N ALA A 150 5.39 2.76 -7.76
CA ALA A 150 5.58 2.41 -6.35
C ALA A 150 6.34 3.52 -5.57
N SER A 151 6.69 4.61 -6.25
CA SER A 151 7.48 5.75 -5.74
C SER A 151 6.87 7.12 -6.02
N SER A 152 5.59 7.20 -6.38
CA SER A 152 4.90 8.50 -6.41
C SER A 152 4.25 8.74 -5.04
N PRO A 153 4.39 9.96 -4.45
CA PRO A 153 3.65 10.31 -3.24
C PRO A 153 2.15 10.06 -3.44
N GLY A 154 1.51 9.42 -2.46
CA GLY A 154 0.17 8.86 -2.59
C GLY A 154 -1.00 9.82 -2.50
N GLY A 155 -0.80 11.06 -2.94
CA GLY A 155 -1.83 12.07 -3.00
C GLY A 155 -1.44 13.17 -3.98
N GLY A 156 -2.40 13.98 -4.42
CA GLY A 156 -2.19 15.19 -5.21
C GLY A 156 -1.49 16.31 -4.43
N GLY A 157 -0.60 15.97 -3.50
CA GLY A 157 0.07 16.88 -2.57
C GLY A 157 1.53 16.51 -2.34
N GLU A 158 2.13 17.22 -1.38
CA GLU A 158 3.53 17.04 -1.01
C GLU A 158 3.80 15.64 -0.44
N PRO A 159 5.00 15.07 -0.67
CA PRO A 159 5.30 13.74 -0.18
C PRO A 159 5.22 13.58 1.34
N ILE A 160 4.63 12.46 1.78
CA ILE A 160 4.47 12.13 3.19
C ILE A 160 5.41 10.99 3.56
N TYR A 161 6.36 11.27 4.43
CA TYR A 161 7.38 10.34 4.93
C TYR A 161 7.12 9.90 6.37
N THR A 162 6.37 10.70 7.13
CA THR A 162 6.08 10.42 8.53
C THR A 162 4.67 10.86 8.91
N MET A 163 4.05 10.11 9.83
CA MET A 163 2.82 10.52 10.51
C MET A 163 3.02 10.37 12.01
N THR A 164 2.71 11.42 12.75
CA THR A 164 2.61 11.38 14.20
C THR A 164 1.19 11.00 14.58
N VAL A 165 1.04 9.85 15.24
CA VAL A 165 -0.20 9.35 15.81
C VAL A 165 -0.32 9.88 17.24
N GLN A 166 -1.46 10.50 17.55
CA GLN A 166 -1.86 10.92 18.89
C GLN A 166 -3.22 10.31 19.22
N GLN A 167 -3.28 9.57 20.32
CA GLN A 167 -4.47 8.86 20.77
C GLN A 167 -4.94 9.40 22.13
N ALA A 168 -6.23 9.69 22.22
CA ALA A 168 -6.91 10.04 23.47
C ALA A 168 -8.19 9.21 23.58
N GLY A 169 -8.10 8.09 24.30
CA GLY A 169 -9.18 7.11 24.36
C GLY A 169 -9.42 6.48 23.00
N ASN A 170 -10.65 6.61 22.49
CA ASN A 170 -10.99 6.22 21.13
C ASN A 170 -10.75 7.33 20.08
N SER A 171 -10.40 8.55 20.49
CA SER A 171 -10.05 9.62 19.55
C SER A 171 -8.63 9.43 19.03
N LEU A 172 -8.45 9.67 17.73
CA LEU A 172 -7.18 9.57 17.02
C LEU A 172 -6.94 10.85 16.23
N THR A 173 -5.72 11.37 16.30
CA THR A 173 -5.24 12.44 15.44
C THR A 173 -3.93 12.01 14.78
N LEU A 174 -3.87 12.13 13.46
CA LEU A 174 -2.69 11.90 12.64
C LEU A 174 -2.17 13.26 12.14
N ILE A 175 -0.87 13.49 12.27
CA ILE A 175 -0.21 14.70 11.78
C ILE A 175 0.92 14.29 10.85
N ASP A 176 0.87 14.68 9.58
CA ASP A 176 1.92 14.36 8.61
C ASP A 176 3.14 15.30 8.72
N ASN A 177 4.23 15.01 8.00
CA ASN A 177 5.43 15.87 7.98
C ASN A 177 5.23 17.23 7.30
N ASN A 178 4.12 17.43 6.59
CA ASN A 178 3.77 18.67 5.91
C ASN A 178 2.80 19.53 6.74
N GLY A 179 2.43 19.07 7.94
CA GLY A 179 1.49 19.74 8.84
C GLY A 179 0.02 19.44 8.56
N GLY A 180 -0.29 18.57 7.60
CA GLY A 180 -1.64 18.04 7.40
C GLY A 180 -2.11 17.31 8.64
N THR A 181 -3.35 17.58 9.06
CA THR A 181 -3.94 17.02 10.28
C THR A 181 -5.22 16.28 9.93
N TYR A 182 -5.35 15.06 10.45
CA TYR A 182 -6.48 14.16 10.22
C TYR A 182 -6.97 13.62 11.55
N SER A 183 -8.25 13.80 11.84
CA SER A 183 -8.86 13.41 13.12
C SER A 183 -10.04 12.47 12.90
N GLY A 184 -10.28 11.60 13.87
CA GLY A 184 -11.38 10.65 13.86
C GLY A 184 -11.25 9.65 14.99
N LEU A 185 -11.70 8.41 14.75
CA LEU A 185 -11.89 7.42 15.81
C LEU A 185 -11.21 6.09 15.54
N ILE A 186 -10.80 5.45 16.63
CA ILE A 186 -10.57 4.02 16.72
C ILE A 186 -11.93 3.34 16.94
N SER A 187 -12.32 2.47 16.02
CA SER A 187 -13.58 1.74 16.07
C SER A 187 -13.50 0.50 16.94
N THR A 188 -12.37 -0.21 16.90
CA THR A 188 -12.17 -1.46 17.64
C THR A 188 -10.70 -1.65 18.02
N ILE A 189 -10.45 -2.33 19.14
CA ILE A 189 -9.13 -2.87 19.50
C ILE A 189 -9.26 -4.34 19.88
N SER A 190 -8.46 -5.19 19.25
CA SER A 190 -8.37 -6.62 19.53
C SER A 190 -6.94 -7.07 19.82
N SER A 191 -6.80 -8.19 20.52
CA SER A 191 -5.54 -8.92 20.72
C SER A 191 -5.57 -10.27 19.97
N SER A 192 -4.41 -10.74 19.50
CA SER A 192 -4.22 -12.12 19.03
C SER A 192 -4.56 -13.18 20.09
N GLY A 193 -4.55 -12.80 21.37
CA GLY A 193 -5.05 -13.62 22.49
C GLY A 193 -6.59 -13.78 22.51
N GLY A 194 -7.31 -13.21 21.54
CA GLY A 194 -8.74 -13.47 21.31
C GLY A 194 -9.71 -12.57 22.07
N GLN A 195 -9.24 -11.51 22.74
CA GLN A 195 -10.07 -10.61 23.54
C GLN A 195 -10.13 -9.22 22.90
N THR A 196 -11.36 -8.72 22.70
CA THR A 196 -11.65 -7.31 22.40
C THR A 196 -12.00 -6.62 23.71
N ILE A 197 -11.18 -5.68 24.16
CA ILE A 197 -11.33 -5.04 25.46
C ILE A 197 -11.64 -3.56 25.24
N GLU A 198 -12.89 -3.15 25.44
CA GLU A 198 -13.26 -1.73 25.39
C GLU A 198 -12.73 -0.98 26.62
N TYR A 199 -12.83 -1.61 27.78
CA TYR A 199 -12.36 -1.11 29.08
C TYR A 199 -11.63 -2.24 29.83
N PRO A 200 -10.49 -1.97 30.47
CA PRO A 200 -9.85 -2.98 31.30
C PRO A 200 -10.73 -3.18 32.55
N ASP A 201 -11.40 -4.32 32.64
CA ASP A 201 -12.00 -4.78 33.89
C ASP A 201 -11.08 -5.82 34.52
N THR A 202 -11.05 -5.82 35.85
CA THR A 202 -10.39 -6.81 36.72
C THR A 202 -10.78 -8.26 36.42
N THR A 203 -11.89 -8.50 35.71
CA THR A 203 -12.37 -9.83 35.33
C THR A 203 -11.93 -10.26 33.93
N THR A 204 -11.47 -9.34 33.09
CA THR A 204 -11.02 -9.63 31.73
C THR A 204 -9.52 -9.98 31.73
N SER A 205 -9.17 -11.09 31.07
CA SER A 205 -7.77 -11.46 30.89
C SER A 205 -7.07 -10.41 30.04
N MET A 206 -6.13 -9.68 30.64
CA MET A 206 -5.26 -8.73 29.92
C MET A 206 -4.47 -9.47 28.82
N PRO A 207 -4.14 -8.81 27.70
CA PRO A 207 -3.22 -9.34 26.71
C PRO A 207 -1.92 -9.85 27.34
N ALA A 208 -1.36 -10.93 26.82
CA ALA A 208 -0.09 -11.47 27.27
C ALA A 208 1.09 -10.74 26.62
N ASN A 209 2.29 -10.89 27.22
CA ASN A 209 3.52 -10.47 26.56
C ASN A 209 3.67 -11.19 25.21
N GLY A 210 3.92 -10.42 24.15
CA GLY A 210 4.07 -10.95 22.79
C GLY A 210 2.76 -10.99 21.98
N ASP A 211 1.61 -10.71 22.59
CA ASP A 211 0.35 -10.60 21.86
C ASP A 211 0.41 -9.45 20.84
N THR A 212 -0.21 -9.65 19.68
CA THR A 212 -0.39 -8.57 18.69
C THR A 212 -1.69 -7.83 18.98
N MET A 213 -1.56 -6.55 19.29
CA MET A 213 -2.67 -5.62 19.39
C MET A 213 -2.98 -5.04 18.02
N THR A 214 -4.26 -4.98 17.65
CA THR A 214 -4.74 -4.39 16.39
C THR A 214 -5.85 -3.40 16.69
N ALA A 215 -5.71 -2.15 16.26
CA ALA A 215 -6.72 -1.11 16.36
C ALA A 215 -7.16 -0.68 14.96
N SER A 216 -8.44 -0.81 14.63
CA SER A 216 -8.99 -0.29 13.38
C SER A 216 -9.40 1.16 13.56
N PHE A 217 -9.07 2.02 12.60
CA PHE A 217 -9.34 3.46 12.67
C PHE A 217 -9.88 4.03 11.35
N GLU A 218 -10.54 5.17 11.49
CA GLU A 218 -10.95 6.04 10.40
C GLU A 218 -10.71 7.49 10.83
N VAL A 219 -10.00 8.26 10.01
CA VAL A 219 -9.76 9.69 10.24
C VAL A 219 -9.99 10.49 8.96
N GLU A 220 -10.39 11.74 9.11
CA GLU A 220 -10.63 12.68 8.02
C GLU A 220 -9.92 14.01 8.31
N GLY A 221 -9.53 14.73 7.27
CA GLY A 221 -8.84 16.00 7.42
C GLY A 221 -8.48 16.65 6.10
N ARG A 222 -7.55 17.61 6.14
CA ARG A 222 -7.02 18.26 4.95
C ARG A 222 -5.51 18.08 4.86
N SER A 223 -5.04 17.75 3.66
CA SER A 223 -3.61 17.81 3.33
C SER A 223 -3.07 19.23 3.39
N SER A 224 -1.75 19.37 3.40
CA SER A 224 -1.07 20.68 3.28
C SER A 224 -1.41 21.41 1.98
N SER A 225 -1.79 20.69 0.92
CA SER A 225 -2.29 21.25 -0.34
C SER A 225 -3.78 21.63 -0.31
N GLY A 226 -4.45 21.45 0.83
CA GLY A 226 -5.85 21.81 1.03
C GLY A 226 -6.86 20.78 0.52
N VAL A 227 -6.41 19.61 0.07
CA VAL A 227 -7.27 18.52 -0.41
C VAL A 227 -7.91 17.81 0.79
N SER A 228 -9.22 17.57 0.75
CA SER A 228 -9.90 16.73 1.75
C SER A 228 -9.49 15.27 1.59
N VAL A 229 -9.11 14.64 2.69
CA VAL A 229 -8.56 13.29 2.72
C VAL A 229 -9.28 12.48 3.80
N LYS A 230 -9.57 11.23 3.47
CA LYS A 230 -9.98 10.18 4.40
C LYS A 230 -8.90 9.11 4.47
N ILE A 231 -8.58 8.66 5.68
CA ILE A 231 -7.64 7.57 5.92
C ILE A 231 -8.35 6.50 6.73
N VAL A 232 -8.40 5.28 6.18
CA VAL A 232 -8.96 4.09 6.85
C VAL A 232 -7.88 3.04 6.99
N GLY A 233 -7.79 2.39 8.15
CA GLY A 233 -6.71 1.42 8.35
C GLY A 233 -6.63 0.79 9.72
N ASN A 234 -5.46 0.23 9.98
CA ASN A 234 -5.13 -0.50 11.19
C ASN A 234 -3.80 0.00 11.77
N LEU A 235 -3.79 0.22 13.06
CA LEU A 235 -2.58 0.32 13.86
C LEU A 235 -2.32 -1.04 14.50
N THR A 236 -1.08 -1.51 14.49
CA THR A 236 -0.70 -2.73 15.20
C THR A 236 0.52 -2.50 16.10
N GLY A 237 0.71 -3.38 17.08
CA GLY A 237 1.90 -3.40 17.92
C GLY A 237 1.95 -4.64 18.81
N THR A 238 3.15 -5.01 19.25
CA THR A 238 3.36 -6.15 20.15
C THR A 238 3.25 -5.71 21.59
N ALA A 239 2.37 -6.35 22.37
CA ALA A 239 2.14 -6.06 23.77
C ALA A 239 3.35 -6.43 24.64
N THR A 240 3.77 -5.46 25.45
CA THR A 240 4.68 -5.63 26.58
C THR A 240 3.93 -5.21 27.84
N VAL A 241 3.58 -6.19 28.66
CA VAL A 241 2.76 -6.06 29.86
C VAL A 241 3.65 -6.08 31.09
N THR A 242 3.54 -5.01 31.89
CA THR A 242 4.07 -4.96 33.24
C THR A 242 2.95 -5.30 34.21
N ALA A 243 3.13 -6.37 35.00
CA ALA A 243 2.14 -6.81 35.96
C ALA A 243 1.88 -5.76 37.05
N ALA A 244 0.65 -5.73 37.56
CA ALA A 244 0.31 -4.86 38.68
C ALA A 244 1.10 -5.27 39.93
N THR A 245 1.43 -4.29 40.75
CA THR A 245 1.91 -4.49 42.13
C THR A 245 0.85 -4.01 43.12
N ALA A 246 1.10 -4.13 44.43
CA ALA A 246 0.17 -3.65 45.44
C ALA A 246 -0.14 -2.13 45.35
N THR A 247 0.70 -1.35 44.66
CA THR A 247 0.57 0.11 44.57
C THR A 247 0.58 0.64 43.14
N THR A 248 0.76 -0.22 42.13
CA THR A 248 0.87 0.18 40.72
C THR A 248 -0.05 -0.67 39.86
N PRO A 249 -0.96 -0.07 39.07
CA PRO A 249 -1.78 -0.83 38.14
C PRO A 249 -0.91 -1.47 37.04
N SER A 250 -1.41 -2.53 36.41
CA SER A 250 -0.75 -3.08 35.24
C SER A 250 -0.70 -2.05 34.11
N THR A 251 0.38 -2.06 33.34
CA THR A 251 0.53 -1.18 32.19
C THR A 251 0.88 -1.99 30.96
N ILE A 252 0.25 -1.67 29.83
CA ILE A 252 0.59 -2.23 28.53
C ILE A 252 1.33 -1.16 27.73
N ARG A 253 2.48 -1.54 27.21
CA ARG A 253 3.23 -0.78 26.20
C ARG A 253 3.24 -1.57 24.91
N LEU A 254 3.29 -0.88 23.78
CA LEU A 254 3.42 -1.50 22.47
C LEU A 254 4.83 -1.28 21.94
N ALA A 255 5.44 -2.33 21.43
CA ALA A 255 6.67 -2.30 20.63
C ALA A 255 6.37 -2.72 19.18
N ASN A 256 7.32 -2.51 18.27
CA ASN A 256 7.23 -2.96 16.87
C ASN A 256 5.93 -2.50 16.19
N ARG A 257 5.57 -1.24 16.39
CA ARG A 257 4.27 -0.74 15.98
C ARG A 257 4.24 -0.52 14.48
N THR A 258 3.10 -0.77 13.86
CA THR A 258 2.89 -0.47 12.44
C THR A 258 1.59 0.28 12.19
N ILE A 259 1.56 1.08 11.14
CA ILE A 259 0.36 1.67 10.58
C ILE A 259 0.20 1.13 9.15
N ARG A 260 -1.00 0.64 8.84
CA ARG A 260 -1.39 0.20 7.50
C ARG A 260 -2.74 0.79 7.17
N GLY A 261 -2.92 1.35 5.99
CA GLY A 261 -4.21 1.91 5.61
C GLY A 261 -4.29 2.35 4.16
N THR A 262 -5.42 2.96 3.85
CA THR A 262 -5.74 3.52 2.53
C THR A 262 -5.93 5.02 2.69
N TRP A 263 -5.16 5.80 1.96
CA TRP A 263 -5.34 7.23 1.74
C TRP A 263 -6.35 7.44 0.61
N ILE A 264 -7.33 8.30 0.82
CA ILE A 264 -8.43 8.54 -0.14
C ILE A 264 -8.64 10.05 -0.23
N GLU A 265 -8.38 10.63 -1.40
CA GLU A 265 -8.63 12.04 -1.68
C GLU A 265 -10.03 12.26 -2.24
N ALA A 266 -10.61 13.43 -1.96
CA ALA A 266 -11.93 13.81 -2.49
C ALA A 266 -12.00 13.88 -4.03
N ASN A 267 -10.85 14.00 -4.71
CA ASN A 267 -10.75 13.96 -6.18
C ASN A 267 -10.73 12.53 -6.76
N GLY A 268 -10.75 11.50 -5.90
CA GLY A 268 -10.71 10.08 -6.28
C GLY A 268 -9.31 9.45 -6.31
N ALA A 269 -8.24 10.23 -6.10
CA ALA A 269 -6.89 9.67 -5.95
C ALA A 269 -6.81 8.83 -4.67
N THR A 270 -6.04 7.75 -4.72
CA THR A 270 -5.89 6.83 -3.59
C THR A 270 -4.42 6.45 -3.40
N GLY A 271 -4.05 6.14 -2.16
CA GLY A 271 -2.71 5.71 -1.77
C GLY A 271 -2.70 4.64 -0.68
N GLU A 272 -1.60 3.92 -0.57
CA GLU A 272 -1.31 3.05 0.57
C GLU A 272 -0.60 3.85 1.67
N VAL A 273 -1.05 3.69 2.92
CA VAL A 273 -0.35 4.15 4.11
C VAL A 273 0.39 2.97 4.70
N LEU A 274 1.72 3.03 4.76
CA LEU A 274 2.56 1.98 5.36
C LEU A 274 3.69 2.59 6.18
N GLY A 275 3.70 2.31 7.48
CA GLY A 275 4.77 2.78 8.35
C GLY A 275 5.02 1.93 9.58
N THR A 276 6.17 2.17 10.19
CA THR A 276 6.58 1.56 11.44
C THR A 276 6.98 2.61 12.46
N ALA A 277 6.77 2.30 13.74
CA ALA A 277 7.24 3.08 14.87
C ALA A 277 7.91 2.15 15.90
N PRO A 278 8.97 2.61 16.59
CA PRO A 278 9.61 1.84 17.65
C PRO A 278 8.63 1.50 18.78
#